data_AF-A0A151ZI15-F1
#
_entry.id   AF-A0A151ZI15-F1
#
_cell.length_a   1.000
_cell.length_b   1.000
_cell.length_c   1.000
_cell.angle_alpha   90.00
_cell.angle_beta   90.00
_cell.angle_gamma   90.00
#
_symmetry.space_group_name_H-M   'P 1'
#
loop_
_entity.id
_entity.type
_entity.pdbx_description
1 polymer ?
#
loop_
_entity_poly.entity_id
_entity_poly.type
_entity_poly.pdbx_seq_one_letter_code
_entity_poly.pdbx_strand_id
1 'polypeptide(L)'
;MSNITSNNSSSSTSEEELKFNSFSFEHFLIIIFIAAALIFLSFSLIQLRIRIRNNMVDRIPRKIMPFLRPGDLSNKQRTTILNGIVNSKHIQSQIQPVVGDSPIGHLGWGAPDSEYPNTHFKTFISKSYIVLESVATHFNASLKRSPNTCIRDYVELLLDRCEFLDEKLAYLYIDTYEKARFSEDEFTEQEYTHFKENFGTLIQSFEPEASSLSFIKKFQ
;
A
#
# COMPACT_ATOMS: atom_id res chain seq x y z
N MET A 1 33.54 83.31 -35.49
CA MET A 1 34.47 82.79 -36.51
C MET A 1 34.20 81.31 -36.68
N SER A 2 33.85 80.96 -37.91
CA SER A 2 33.54 79.64 -38.43
C SER A 2 34.72 78.69 -38.33
N ASN A 3 34.47 77.41 -38.04
CA ASN A 3 34.87 76.37 -38.98
C ASN A 3 34.06 75.09 -38.79
N ILE A 4 33.48 74.69 -39.91
CA ILE A 4 32.78 73.45 -40.19
C ILE A 4 33.84 72.40 -40.56
N THR A 5 33.73 71.20 -40.02
CA THR A 5 34.27 70.01 -40.69
C THR A 5 33.32 68.84 -40.48
N SER A 6 32.73 68.45 -41.59
CA SER A 6 31.85 67.32 -41.83
C SER A 6 32.64 66.00 -41.84
N ASN A 7 32.01 64.90 -41.41
CA ASN A 7 32.08 63.54 -41.99
C ASN A 7 31.11 62.66 -41.17
N ASN A 8 29.91 62.30 -41.66
CA ASN A 8 29.59 61.06 -42.42
C ASN A 8 30.27 59.81 -41.83
N SER A 9 29.60 58.72 -41.46
CA SER A 9 28.56 57.98 -42.20
C SER A 9 27.98 56.80 -41.38
N SER A 10 26.65 56.59 -41.51
CA SER A 10 25.88 55.31 -41.63
C SER A 10 26.32 54.06 -40.84
N SER A 11 25.45 53.50 -39.98
CA SER A 11 24.43 52.47 -40.30
C SER A 11 25.00 51.11 -40.72
N SER A 12 24.81 50.09 -39.87
CA SER A 12 24.50 48.70 -40.25
C SER A 12 24.32 47.85 -38.97
N THR A 13 23.09 47.53 -38.57
CA THR A 13 22.43 46.23 -38.85
C THR A 13 23.17 45.06 -38.21
N SER A 14 22.70 44.57 -37.06
CA SER A 14 21.74 43.45 -36.98
C SER A 14 22.32 42.13 -37.50
N GLU A 15 23.32 41.58 -36.81
CA GLU A 15 23.85 40.23 -37.11
C GLU A 15 24.27 39.39 -35.89
N GLU A 16 24.04 39.82 -34.64
CA GLU A 16 24.49 39.02 -33.48
C GLU A 16 23.42 38.07 -32.89
N GLU A 17 22.14 38.16 -33.28
CA GLU A 17 21.09 37.30 -32.72
C GLU A 17 20.87 35.95 -33.43
N LEU A 18 21.63 35.62 -34.48
CA LEU A 18 21.43 34.38 -35.27
C LEU A 18 22.65 33.45 -35.31
N LYS A 19 23.29 33.21 -34.16
CA LYS A 19 24.25 32.08 -33.99
C LYS A 19 23.84 31.07 -32.91
N PHE A 20 22.57 31.05 -32.52
CA PHE A 20 21.97 29.88 -31.88
C PHE A 20 21.27 29.05 -32.96
N ASN A 21 21.96 28.02 -33.50
CA ASN A 21 21.41 26.80 -34.14
C ASN A 21 22.23 26.20 -35.29
N SER A 22 23.55 26.38 -35.34
CA SER A 22 24.39 25.38 -36.01
C SER A 22 25.00 24.47 -34.94
N PHE A 23 24.24 23.47 -34.49
CA PHE A 23 24.77 22.35 -33.71
C PHE A 23 25.82 21.63 -34.57
N SER A 24 27.08 22.07 -34.46
CA SER A 24 28.19 21.39 -35.12
C SER A 24 28.38 20.01 -34.49
N PHE A 25 28.77 19.03 -35.31
CA PHE A 25 29.01 17.64 -34.91
C PHE A 25 29.94 17.53 -33.69
N GLU A 26 30.87 18.48 -33.52
CA GLU A 26 31.76 18.57 -32.36
C GLU A 26 31.01 18.72 -31.03
N HIS A 27 29.91 19.50 -31.00
CA HIS A 27 29.12 19.70 -29.78
C HIS A 27 28.37 18.42 -29.40
N PHE A 28 27.92 17.65 -30.40
CA PHE A 28 27.25 16.36 -30.16
C PHE A 28 28.20 15.34 -29.52
N LEU A 29 29.47 15.29 -29.98
CA LEU A 29 30.48 14.43 -29.38
C LEU A 29 30.79 14.82 -27.92
N ILE A 30 30.87 16.12 -27.63
CA ILE A 30 31.10 16.63 -26.27
C ILE A 30 29.94 16.24 -25.35
N ILE A 31 28.69 16.41 -25.80
CA ILE A 31 27.50 16.05 -25.02
C ILE A 31 27.46 14.54 -24.73
N ILE A 32 27.76 13.69 -25.72
CA ILE A 32 27.85 12.24 -25.54
C ILE A 32 28.92 11.89 -24.50
N PHE A 33 30.09 12.53 -24.59
CA PHE A 33 31.18 12.26 -23.65
C PHE A 33 30.80 12.65 -22.22
N ILE A 34 30.16 13.82 -22.03
CA ILE A 34 29.67 14.27 -20.73
C ILE A 34 28.59 13.32 -20.20
N ALA A 35 27.63 12.92 -21.03
CA ALA A 35 26.58 11.97 -20.64
C ALA A 35 27.16 10.61 -20.24
N ALA A 36 28.13 10.10 -21.02
CA ALA A 36 28.82 8.85 -20.71
C ALA A 36 29.62 8.94 -19.39
N ALA A 37 30.29 10.08 -19.14
CA ALA A 37 31.02 10.33 -17.90
C ALA A 37 30.07 10.38 -16.68
N LEU A 38 28.90 11.02 -16.82
CA LEU A 38 27.88 11.07 -15.77
C LEU A 38 27.30 9.68 -15.46
N ILE A 39 27.00 8.89 -16.49
CA ILE A 39 26.53 7.50 -16.33
C ILE A 39 27.60 6.67 -15.64
N PHE A 40 28.86 6.77 -16.06
CA PHE A 40 29.98 6.04 -15.43
C PHE A 40 30.15 6.43 -13.96
N LEU A 41 30.07 7.72 -13.64
CA LEU A 41 30.20 8.21 -12.27
C LEU A 41 29.04 7.73 -11.39
N SER A 42 27.81 7.76 -11.89
CA SER A 42 26.65 7.22 -11.17
C SER A 42 26.79 5.72 -10.89
N PHE A 43 27.24 4.94 -11.88
CA PHE A 43 27.46 3.51 -11.72
C PHE A 43 28.57 3.22 -10.70
N SER A 44 29.66 3.99 -10.72
CA SER A 44 30.75 3.88 -9.76
C SER A 44 30.29 4.15 -8.31
N LEU A 45 29.45 5.18 -8.10
CA LEU A 45 28.89 5.48 -6.78
C LEU A 45 27.97 4.37 -6.26
N ILE A 46 27.14 3.79 -7.14
CA ILE A 46 26.26 2.67 -6.80
C ILE A 46 27.08 1.44 -6.38
N GLN A 47 28.11 1.10 -7.16
CA GLN A 47 29.00 -0.03 -6.86
C GLN A 47 29.73 0.16 -5.53
N LEU A 48 30.20 1.39 -5.25
CA LEU A 48 30.83 1.72 -3.97
C LEU A 48 29.86 1.52 -2.79
N ARG A 49 28.60 1.98 -2.93
CA ARG A 49 27.57 1.82 -1.89
C ARG A 49 27.27 0.34 -1.62
N ILE A 50 27.13 -0.46 -2.67
CA ILE A 50 26.91 -1.91 -2.54
C ILE A 50 28.09 -2.58 -1.82
N ARG A 51 29.33 -2.22 -2.19
CA ARG A 51 30.54 -2.77 -1.57
C ARG A 51 30.64 -2.43 -0.08
N ILE A 52 30.35 -1.18 0.30
CA ILE A 52 30.34 -0.76 1.71
C ILE A 52 29.27 -1.55 2.48
N ARG A 53 28.05 -1.69 1.94
CA ARG A 53 26.98 -2.45 2.58
C ARG A 53 27.38 -3.90 2.80
N ASN A 54 27.94 -4.56 1.80
CA ASN A 54 28.36 -5.96 1.92
C ASN A 54 29.47 -6.13 2.98
N ASN A 55 30.46 -5.23 2.98
CA ASN A 55 31.51 -5.22 4.02
C ASN A 55 30.94 -5.00 5.44
N MET A 56 29.83 -4.27 5.60
CA MET A 56 29.17 -4.11 6.90
C MET A 56 28.37 -5.36 7.31
N VAL A 57 27.72 -6.03 6.35
CA VAL A 57 26.98 -7.28 6.60
C VAL A 57 27.91 -8.41 7.04
N ASP A 58 29.14 -8.44 6.52
CA ASP A 58 30.16 -9.42 6.92
C ASP A 58 30.76 -9.15 8.30
N ARG A 59 30.62 -7.92 8.81
CA ARG A 59 31.03 -7.54 10.17
C ARG A 59 29.99 -7.88 11.24
N ILE A 60 28.80 -8.35 10.87
CA ILE A 60 27.80 -8.80 11.83
C ILE A 60 28.26 -10.16 12.38
N PRO A 61 28.61 -10.27 13.67
CA PRO A 61 29.09 -11.53 14.23
C PRO A 61 27.96 -12.56 14.29
N ARG A 62 27.93 -13.50 13.34
CA ARG A 62 26.90 -14.56 13.26
C ARG A 62 27.19 -15.76 14.18
N LYS A 63 28.44 -15.92 14.63
CA LYS A 63 28.89 -17.13 15.35
C LYS A 63 28.93 -16.97 16.88
N ILE A 64 29.11 -15.75 17.38
CA ILE A 64 29.14 -15.45 18.81
C ILE A 64 28.34 -14.18 19.02
N MET A 65 27.19 -14.29 19.72
CA MET A 65 26.42 -13.11 20.07
C MET A 65 27.29 -12.17 20.92
N PRO A 66 27.34 -10.86 20.63
CA PRO A 66 28.33 -9.95 21.19
C PRO A 66 28.31 -9.89 22.72
N PHE A 67 27.15 -10.10 23.35
CA PHE A 67 26.97 -10.12 24.80
C PHE A 67 27.58 -11.33 25.53
N LEU A 68 28.09 -12.34 24.81
CA LEU A 68 28.78 -13.49 25.40
C LEU A 68 30.30 -13.27 25.54
N ARG A 69 30.86 -12.15 25.06
CA ARG A 69 32.29 -11.85 25.25
C ARG A 69 32.61 -11.56 26.72
N PRO A 70 33.71 -12.12 27.27
CA PRO A 70 34.19 -11.74 28.60
C PRO A 70 34.60 -10.26 28.58
N GLY A 71 33.89 -9.42 29.35
CA GLY A 71 34.17 -7.98 29.48
C GLY A 71 32.98 -7.06 29.22
N ASP A 72 32.03 -7.45 28.37
CA ASP A 72 30.95 -6.55 27.94
C ASP A 72 29.75 -6.49 28.91
N LEU A 73 29.60 -7.49 29.77
CA LEU A 73 28.49 -7.61 30.72
C LEU A 73 28.94 -8.15 32.07
N SER A 74 28.29 -7.69 33.13
CA SER A 74 28.43 -8.27 34.47
C SER A 74 27.97 -9.73 34.48
N ASN A 75 28.62 -10.56 35.31
CA ASN A 75 28.24 -11.97 35.49
C ASN A 75 26.75 -12.15 35.80
N LYS A 76 26.14 -11.21 36.54
CA LYS A 76 24.71 -11.23 36.86
C LYS A 76 23.82 -11.04 35.63
N GLN A 77 24.19 -10.13 34.72
CA GLN A 77 23.44 -9.89 33.49
C GLN A 77 23.56 -11.08 32.53
N ARG A 78 24.76 -11.66 32.46
CA ARG A 78 25.03 -12.86 31.64
C ARG A 78 24.16 -14.04 32.06
N THR A 79 24.04 -14.31 33.36
CA THR A 79 23.22 -15.42 33.85
C THR A 79 21.73 -15.18 33.60
N THR A 80 21.24 -13.95 33.77
CA THR A 80 19.84 -13.61 33.44
C THR A 80 19.53 -13.84 31.97
N ILE A 81 20.40 -13.40 31.06
CA ILE A 81 20.23 -13.61 29.62
C ILE A 81 20.27 -15.11 29.29
N LEU A 82 21.24 -15.84 29.84
CA LEU A 82 21.37 -17.28 29.60
C LEU A 82 20.12 -18.04 30.09
N ASN A 83 19.62 -17.70 31.28
CA ASN A 83 18.40 -18.29 31.82
C ASN A 83 17.17 -17.96 30.95
N GLY A 84 17.07 -16.75 30.41
CA GLY A 84 16.00 -16.38 29.45
C GLY A 84 16.07 -17.17 28.14
N ILE A 85 17.27 -17.40 27.61
CA ILE A 85 17.49 -18.22 26.40
C ILE A 85 17.16 -19.69 26.68
N VAL A 86 17.59 -20.23 27.81
CA VAL A 86 17.29 -21.62 28.20
C VAL A 86 15.78 -21.79 28.41
N ASN A 87 15.12 -20.84 29.09
CA ASN A 87 13.68 -20.87 29.33
C ASN A 87 12.88 -20.79 28.01
N SER A 88 13.24 -19.88 27.11
CA SER A 88 12.57 -19.79 25.80
C SER A 88 12.75 -21.05 24.95
N LYS A 89 13.93 -21.67 24.96
CA LYS A 89 14.14 -22.98 24.32
C LYS A 89 13.28 -24.07 24.95
N HIS A 90 13.13 -24.06 26.27
CA HIS A 90 12.29 -25.01 26.98
C HIS A 90 10.81 -24.84 26.61
N ILE A 91 10.30 -23.60 26.64
CA ILE A 91 8.95 -23.27 26.19
C ILE A 91 8.75 -23.70 24.73
N GLN A 92 9.68 -23.38 23.84
CA GLN A 92 9.61 -23.78 22.43
C GLN A 92 9.59 -25.29 22.24
N SER A 93 10.32 -26.05 23.07
CA SER A 93 10.29 -27.52 23.05
C SER A 93 8.99 -28.12 23.57
N GLN A 94 8.23 -27.36 24.35
CA GLN A 94 6.93 -27.76 24.91
C GLN A 94 5.75 -27.33 24.03
N ILE A 95 5.94 -26.34 23.15
CA ILE A 95 4.95 -25.96 22.15
C ILE A 95 4.92 -27.06 21.08
N GLN A 96 3.98 -27.99 21.21
CA GLN A 96 3.61 -28.88 20.11
C GLN A 96 2.51 -28.21 19.30
N PRO A 97 2.58 -28.22 17.94
CA PRO A 97 1.46 -27.81 17.14
C PRO A 97 0.28 -28.74 17.45
N VAL A 98 -0.85 -28.16 17.88
CA VAL A 98 -2.08 -28.91 18.10
C VAL A 98 -2.60 -29.34 16.73
N VAL A 99 -2.23 -30.55 16.31
CA VAL A 99 -2.82 -31.22 15.15
C VAL A 99 -4.08 -31.92 15.65
N GLY A 100 -5.18 -31.18 15.73
CA GLY A 100 -6.52 -31.71 15.98
C GLY A 100 -7.37 -31.66 14.71
N ASP A 101 -8.44 -32.45 14.68
CA ASP A 101 -9.43 -32.51 13.57
C ASP A 101 -10.25 -31.23 13.36
N SER A 102 -10.01 -30.20 14.18
CA SER A 102 -10.57 -28.86 13.98
C SER A 102 -9.61 -28.07 13.11
N PRO A 103 -10.02 -27.64 11.90
CA PRO A 103 -9.14 -26.85 11.05
C PRO A 103 -8.75 -25.59 11.84
N ILE A 104 -7.46 -25.27 11.83
CA ILE A 104 -6.89 -24.12 12.54
C ILE A 104 -7.38 -22.85 11.82
N GLY A 105 -8.66 -22.51 12.02
CA GLY A 105 -9.21 -21.21 11.69
C GLY A 105 -8.59 -20.23 12.67
N HIS A 106 -7.60 -19.48 12.22
CA HIS A 106 -7.12 -18.33 12.98
C HIS A 106 -8.31 -17.37 13.14
N LEU A 107 -8.58 -16.89 14.36
CA LEU A 107 -9.62 -15.90 14.60
C LEU A 107 -9.42 -14.70 13.63
N GLY A 108 -10.48 -14.30 12.91
CA GLY A 108 -10.42 -13.28 11.85
C GLY A 108 -10.13 -13.80 10.42
N TRP A 109 -9.74 -15.07 10.27
CA TRP A 109 -9.46 -15.72 8.99
C TRP A 109 -10.36 -16.94 8.75
N GLY A 110 -10.75 -17.13 7.49
CA GLY A 110 -11.41 -18.36 7.07
C GLY A 110 -10.45 -19.55 7.11
N ALA A 111 -10.94 -20.68 7.60
CA ALA A 111 -10.19 -21.91 7.66
C ALA A 111 -9.87 -22.41 6.24
N PRO A 112 -8.74 -23.10 6.03
CA PRO A 112 -8.34 -23.57 4.70
C PRO A 112 -9.35 -24.54 4.07
N ASP A 113 -10.09 -25.27 4.92
CA ASP A 113 -11.11 -26.24 4.51
C ASP A 113 -12.54 -25.66 4.51
N SER A 114 -12.71 -24.37 4.82
CA SER A 114 -14.03 -23.74 4.82
C SER A 114 -14.40 -23.10 3.47
N GLU A 115 -15.60 -22.51 3.37
CA GLU A 115 -16.04 -21.79 2.16
C GLU A 115 -15.16 -20.57 1.84
N TYR A 116 -14.41 -20.07 2.83
CA TYR A 116 -13.69 -18.80 2.76
C TYR A 116 -12.18 -18.96 2.93
N PRO A 117 -11.50 -19.84 2.17
CA PRO A 117 -10.08 -20.06 2.34
C PRO A 117 -9.32 -18.76 2.07
N ASN A 118 -8.33 -18.45 2.93
CA ASN A 118 -7.49 -17.24 2.83
C ASN A 118 -8.22 -15.89 2.87
N THR A 119 -9.47 -15.86 3.33
CA THR A 119 -10.22 -14.61 3.44
C THR A 119 -10.04 -14.01 4.84
N HIS A 120 -9.55 -12.78 4.93
CA HIS A 120 -9.54 -12.02 6.18
C HIS A 120 -10.86 -11.26 6.33
N PHE A 121 -11.70 -11.69 7.26
CA PHE A 121 -13.08 -11.23 7.38
C PHE A 121 -13.16 -9.71 7.59
N LYS A 122 -12.36 -9.17 8.50
CA LYS A 122 -12.31 -7.75 8.82
C LYS A 122 -11.86 -6.88 7.64
N THR A 123 -10.88 -7.36 6.88
CA THR A 123 -10.41 -6.67 5.67
C THR A 123 -11.46 -6.68 4.58
N PHE A 124 -12.19 -7.79 4.42
CA PHE A 124 -13.26 -7.89 3.45
C PHE A 124 -14.41 -6.94 3.79
N ILE A 125 -14.90 -6.99 5.03
CA ILE A 125 -15.99 -6.13 5.51
C ILE A 125 -15.61 -4.65 5.36
N SER A 126 -14.40 -4.26 5.77
CA SER A 126 -13.93 -2.87 5.65
C SER A 126 -13.72 -2.39 4.21
N LYS A 127 -13.59 -3.31 3.23
CA LYS A 127 -13.50 -2.97 1.80
C LYS A 127 -14.81 -3.14 1.04
N SER A 128 -15.84 -3.71 1.68
CA SER A 128 -17.15 -3.96 1.06
C SER A 128 -17.80 -2.71 0.46
N TYR A 129 -17.51 -1.52 1.01
CA TYR A 129 -18.03 -0.25 0.50
C TYR A 129 -17.70 0.00 -0.97
N ILE A 130 -16.59 -0.55 -1.47
CA ILE A 130 -16.18 -0.44 -2.87
C ILE A 130 -17.21 -1.14 -3.77
N VAL A 131 -17.70 -2.31 -3.33
CA VAL A 131 -18.72 -3.07 -4.07
C VAL A 131 -20.05 -2.32 -4.00
N LEU A 132 -20.44 -1.82 -2.83
CA LEU A 132 -21.66 -1.03 -2.68
C LEU A 132 -21.64 0.23 -3.57
N GLU A 133 -20.53 0.96 -3.58
CA GLU A 133 -20.34 2.14 -4.42
C GLU A 133 -20.40 1.78 -5.91
N SER A 134 -19.77 0.67 -6.31
CA SER A 134 -19.80 0.17 -7.68
C SER A 134 -21.21 -0.18 -8.13
N VAL A 135 -21.98 -0.89 -7.31
CA VAL A 135 -23.34 -1.32 -7.63
C VAL A 135 -24.27 -0.11 -7.69
N ALA A 136 -24.23 0.79 -6.70
CA ALA A 136 -25.02 2.01 -6.72
C ALA A 136 -24.71 2.90 -7.94
N THR A 137 -23.43 3.02 -8.31
CA THR A 137 -23.01 3.77 -9.51
C THR A 137 -23.46 3.08 -10.80
N HIS A 138 -23.49 1.75 -10.83
CA HIS A 138 -23.99 0.98 -11.98
C HIS A 138 -25.50 1.18 -12.17
N PHE A 139 -26.26 1.16 -11.07
CA PHE A 139 -27.69 1.48 -11.07
C PHE A 139 -27.96 2.92 -11.52
N ASN A 140 -27.23 3.88 -10.94
CA ASN A 140 -27.33 5.28 -11.32
C ASN A 140 -26.00 6.03 -11.07
N ALA A 141 -25.40 6.54 -12.15
CA ALA A 141 -24.12 7.24 -12.09
C ALA A 141 -24.11 8.48 -11.18
N SER A 142 -25.27 9.08 -10.90
CA SER A 142 -25.41 10.23 -9.99
C SER A 142 -25.29 9.87 -8.50
N LEU A 143 -25.33 8.57 -8.17
CA LEU A 143 -25.13 8.05 -6.82
C LEU A 143 -23.65 7.83 -6.48
N LYS A 144 -22.72 8.25 -7.35
CA LYS A 144 -21.29 8.12 -7.07
C LYS A 144 -20.89 8.92 -5.83
N ARG A 145 -20.16 8.27 -4.91
CA ARG A 145 -19.69 8.89 -3.67
C ARG A 145 -18.64 9.98 -3.94
N SER A 146 -18.74 11.08 -3.21
CA SER A 146 -17.68 12.11 -3.16
C SER A 146 -16.52 11.61 -2.29
N PRO A 147 -15.25 11.89 -2.65
CA PRO A 147 -14.09 11.40 -1.90
C PRO A 147 -14.05 11.89 -0.43
N ASN A 148 -14.71 13.01 -0.13
CA ASN A 148 -14.74 13.61 1.21
C ASN A 148 -15.90 13.09 2.09
N THR A 149 -16.81 12.28 1.54
CA THR A 149 -17.98 11.76 2.26
C THR A 149 -17.63 10.45 2.94
N CYS A 150 -17.96 10.32 4.22
CA CYS A 150 -17.76 9.08 4.95
C CYS A 150 -18.77 8.00 4.51
N ILE A 151 -18.53 6.73 4.86
CA ILE A 151 -19.40 5.64 4.40
C ILE A 151 -20.80 5.71 5.05
N ARG A 152 -20.88 6.15 6.31
CA ARG A 152 -22.16 6.38 7.00
C ARG A 152 -23.02 7.40 6.25
N ASP A 153 -22.51 8.62 6.05
CA ASP A 153 -23.20 9.68 5.30
C ASP A 153 -23.55 9.24 3.87
N TYR A 154 -22.69 8.42 3.25
CA TYR A 154 -22.94 7.90 1.92
C TYR A 154 -24.13 6.93 1.89
N VAL A 155 -24.22 6.01 2.84
CA VAL A 155 -25.32 5.06 2.95
C VAL A 155 -26.63 5.78 3.31
N GLU A 156 -26.58 6.80 4.17
CA GLU A 156 -27.73 7.67 4.46
C GLU A 156 -28.21 8.39 3.19
N LEU A 157 -27.29 8.91 2.37
CA LEU A 157 -27.64 9.48 1.06
C LEU A 157 -28.27 8.45 0.11
N LEU A 158 -27.85 7.17 0.17
CA LEU A 158 -28.47 6.11 -0.60
C LEU A 158 -29.90 5.83 -0.12
N LEU A 159 -30.15 5.82 1.19
CA LEU A 159 -31.50 5.67 1.75
C LEU A 159 -32.42 6.83 1.33
N ASP A 160 -31.92 8.07 1.37
CA ASP A 160 -32.70 9.25 0.96
C ASP A 160 -33.08 9.23 -0.53
N ARG A 161 -32.25 8.63 -1.38
CA ARG A 161 -32.45 8.64 -2.84
C ARG A 161 -33.03 7.34 -3.39
N CYS A 162 -32.99 6.25 -2.64
CA CYS A 162 -33.43 4.94 -3.07
C CYS A 162 -34.49 4.41 -2.09
N GLU A 163 -35.77 4.71 -2.35
CA GLU A 163 -36.91 4.29 -1.52
C GLU A 163 -37.07 2.76 -1.38
N PHE A 164 -36.48 1.99 -2.29
CA PHE A 164 -36.53 0.52 -2.28
C PHE A 164 -35.48 -0.13 -1.35
N LEU A 165 -34.56 0.66 -0.79
CA LEU A 165 -33.51 0.16 0.08
C LEU A 165 -34.05 -0.08 1.49
N ASP A 166 -33.81 -1.27 2.06
CA ASP A 166 -34.21 -1.56 3.43
C ASP A 166 -33.31 -0.81 4.43
N GLU A 167 -33.93 0.13 5.14
CA GLU A 167 -33.31 0.94 6.20
C GLU A 167 -32.62 0.08 7.27
N LYS A 168 -33.22 -1.04 7.66
CA LYS A 168 -32.64 -1.92 8.70
C LYS A 168 -31.36 -2.58 8.22
N LEU A 169 -31.33 -3.04 6.98
CA LEU A 169 -30.14 -3.66 6.39
C LEU A 169 -29.03 -2.63 6.16
N ALA A 170 -29.39 -1.40 5.78
CA ALA A 170 -28.44 -0.31 5.61
C ALA A 170 -27.76 0.09 6.93
N TYR A 171 -28.50 0.24 8.03
CA TYR A 171 -27.90 0.50 9.34
C TYR A 171 -27.08 -0.67 9.87
N LEU A 172 -27.56 -1.91 9.69
CA LEU A 172 -26.80 -3.10 10.06
C LEU A 172 -25.45 -3.17 9.30
N TYR A 173 -25.47 -2.79 8.02
CA TYR A 173 -24.26 -2.66 7.22
C TYR A 173 -23.30 -1.61 7.78
N ILE A 174 -23.79 -0.41 8.10
CA ILE A 174 -22.98 0.68 8.68
C ILE A 174 -22.32 0.20 9.99
N ASP A 175 -23.09 -0.36 10.91
CA ASP A 175 -22.60 -0.81 12.21
C ASP A 175 -21.52 -1.90 12.07
N THR A 176 -21.76 -2.86 11.17
CA THR A 176 -20.81 -3.94 10.92
C THR A 176 -19.53 -3.43 10.25
N TYR A 177 -19.66 -2.49 9.32
CA TYR A 177 -18.54 -1.83 8.66
C TYR A 177 -17.69 -1.02 9.64
N GLU A 178 -18.32 -0.23 10.52
CA GLU A 178 -17.62 0.57 11.52
C GLU A 178 -16.93 -0.31 12.57
N LYS A 179 -17.60 -1.38 13.03
CA LYS A 179 -16.99 -2.40 13.89
C LYS A 179 -15.74 -2.99 13.21
N ALA A 180 -15.83 -3.35 11.94
CA ALA A 180 -14.68 -3.90 11.21
C ALA A 180 -13.54 -2.90 11.00
N ARG A 181 -13.82 -1.61 10.88
CA ARG A 181 -12.79 -0.60 10.60
C ARG A 181 -12.16 -0.01 11.85
N PHE A 182 -12.91 0.14 12.93
CA PHE A 182 -12.50 0.88 14.10
C PHE A 182 -12.39 0.03 15.37
N SER A 183 -12.99 -1.16 15.42
CA SER A 183 -12.77 -2.07 16.56
C SER A 183 -11.42 -2.77 16.47
N GLU A 184 -10.88 -3.16 17.62
CA GLU A 184 -9.75 -4.09 17.73
C GLU A 184 -10.19 -5.55 17.59
N ASP A 185 -11.48 -5.84 17.80
CA ASP A 185 -12.03 -7.19 17.77
C ASP A 185 -11.94 -7.82 16.38
N GLU A 186 -11.74 -9.13 16.37
CA GLU A 186 -11.77 -9.96 15.16
C GLU A 186 -13.15 -10.59 14.96
N PHE A 187 -13.48 -10.86 13.69
CA PHE A 187 -14.75 -11.48 13.33
C PHE A 187 -14.64 -13.00 13.31
N THR A 188 -15.69 -13.65 13.75
CA THR A 188 -15.89 -15.08 13.57
C THR A 188 -16.42 -15.39 12.17
N GLU A 189 -16.26 -16.63 11.72
CA GLU A 189 -16.79 -17.08 10.43
C GLU A 189 -18.33 -16.99 10.35
N GLN A 190 -19.01 -17.21 11.49
CA GLN A 190 -20.48 -17.08 11.57
C GLN A 190 -20.92 -15.63 11.40
N GLU A 191 -20.28 -14.68 12.08
CA GLU A 191 -20.56 -13.25 11.91
C GLU A 191 -20.28 -12.79 10.48
N TYR A 192 -19.18 -13.25 9.89
CA TYR A 192 -18.85 -12.95 8.51
C TYR A 192 -19.88 -13.51 7.52
N THR A 193 -20.33 -14.75 7.71
CA THR A 193 -21.36 -15.38 6.87
C THR A 193 -22.66 -14.61 6.95
N HIS A 194 -23.09 -14.25 8.17
CA HIS A 194 -24.29 -13.44 8.39
C HIS A 194 -24.18 -12.06 7.73
N PHE A 195 -23.02 -11.40 7.85
CA PHE A 195 -22.75 -10.15 7.14
C PHE A 195 -22.87 -10.31 5.63
N LYS A 196 -22.25 -11.35 5.05
CA LYS A 196 -22.25 -11.60 3.61
C LYS A 196 -23.67 -11.80 3.06
N GLU A 197 -24.53 -12.51 3.79
CA GLU A 197 -25.94 -12.72 3.42
C GLU A 197 -26.73 -11.41 3.43
N ASN A 198 -26.61 -10.63 4.51
CA ASN A 198 -27.29 -9.34 4.64
C ASN A 198 -26.79 -8.33 3.59
N PHE A 199 -25.47 -8.28 3.37
CA PHE A 199 -24.86 -7.44 2.35
C PHE A 199 -25.27 -7.85 0.93
N GLY A 200 -25.37 -9.15 0.68
CA GLY A 200 -25.90 -9.69 -0.58
C GLY A 200 -27.34 -9.25 -0.83
N THR A 201 -28.19 -9.31 0.19
CA THR A 201 -29.58 -8.84 0.13
C THR A 201 -29.66 -7.34 -0.15
N LEU A 202 -28.82 -6.55 0.54
CA LEU A 202 -28.71 -5.11 0.32
C LEU A 202 -28.31 -4.78 -1.13
N ILE A 203 -27.31 -5.48 -1.67
CA ILE A 203 -26.87 -5.29 -3.06
C ILE A 203 -27.96 -5.68 -4.06
N GLN A 204 -28.67 -6.80 -3.83
CA GLN A 204 -29.72 -7.27 -4.72
C GLN A 204 -30.86 -6.26 -4.89
N SER A 205 -31.09 -5.39 -3.90
CA SER A 205 -32.08 -4.32 -4.02
C SER A 205 -31.78 -3.35 -5.17
N PHE A 206 -30.51 -3.18 -5.56
CA PHE A 206 -30.09 -2.33 -6.68
C PHE A 206 -30.12 -3.04 -8.04
N GLU A 207 -30.18 -4.37 -8.08
CA GLU A 207 -30.09 -5.15 -9.32
C GLU A 207 -31.16 -6.28 -9.33
N PRO A 208 -32.43 -5.93 -9.61
CA PRO A 208 -33.53 -6.89 -9.58
C PRO A 208 -33.48 -7.93 -10.72
N GLU A 209 -32.70 -7.70 -11.78
CA GLU A 209 -32.52 -8.66 -12.88
C GLU A 209 -31.04 -9.00 -13.15
N ALA A 210 -30.67 -10.22 -12.77
CA ALA A 210 -29.56 -11.05 -13.26
C ALA A 210 -28.14 -10.93 -12.64
N SER A 211 -27.71 -12.06 -12.05
CA SER A 211 -26.31 -12.56 -11.94
C SER A 211 -25.47 -12.12 -10.74
N SER A 212 -25.99 -12.29 -9.53
CA SER A 212 -25.30 -12.07 -8.24
C SER A 212 -24.06 -12.97 -7.96
N LEU A 213 -23.75 -13.95 -8.80
CA LEU A 213 -22.67 -14.94 -8.53
C LEU A 213 -21.35 -14.70 -9.30
N SER A 214 -21.31 -13.78 -10.28
CA SER A 214 -20.09 -13.52 -11.07
C SER A 214 -19.24 -12.37 -10.53
N PHE A 215 -19.85 -11.37 -9.88
CA PHE A 215 -19.13 -10.18 -9.41
C PHE A 215 -18.39 -10.42 -8.08
N ILE A 216 -18.97 -11.20 -7.16
CA ILE A 216 -18.36 -11.53 -5.86
C ILE A 216 -17.10 -12.40 -6.03
N LYS A 217 -17.07 -13.29 -7.03
CA LYS A 217 -15.88 -14.09 -7.37
C LYS A 217 -14.70 -13.26 -7.90
N LYS A 218 -14.92 -12.01 -8.29
CA LYS A 218 -13.86 -11.13 -8.80
C LYS A 218 -13.08 -10.41 -7.68
N PHE A 219 -13.57 -10.50 -6.44
CA PHE A 219 -12.99 -9.85 -5.26
C PHE A 219 -12.57 -10.81 -4.13
N GLN A 220 -12.66 -12.13 -4.37
CA GLN A 220 -11.93 -13.16 -3.62
C GLN A 220 -10.51 -13.28 -4.19
#